data_AF-A0A2E1ISM4-F1
#
_entry.id   AF-A0A2E1ISM4-F1
#
_cell.length_a   1.000
_cell.length_b   1.000
_cell.length_c   1.000
_cell.angle_alpha   90.00
_cell.angle_beta   90.00
_cell.angle_gamma   90.00
#
_symmetry.space_group_name_H-M   'P 1'
#
loop_
_entity.id
_entity.type
_entity.pdbx_description
1 polymer ?
#
loop_
_entity_poly.entity_id
_entity_poly.type
_entity_poly.pdbx_seq_one_letter_code
_entity_poly.pdbx_strand_id
1 'polypeptide(L)'
;MPSDEQLKEFSWERLNSGKVIPGYGHAVLRCPDPRFTAFMNFGKEHIKESDVFDVVSKLFDIVPDVLKEHGKARNPWPNVDAASGSLLYHYGIKEFQFYTVLFSMSRSLGIVSQMVLARAMGMPLTRPKSLTYKALKEL
;
A
#
# COMPACT_ATOMS: atom_id res chain seq x y z
N MET A 1 -7.02 16.11 -16.63
CA MET A 1 -6.59 14.70 -16.65
C MET A 1 -5.43 14.50 -17.64
N PRO A 2 -4.27 13.93 -17.23
CA PRO A 2 -3.19 13.56 -18.15
C PRO A 2 -3.57 12.41 -19.10
N SER A 3 -2.90 12.33 -20.26
CA SER A 3 -3.00 11.17 -21.15
C SER A 3 -2.26 9.96 -20.59
N ASP A 4 -2.54 8.78 -21.14
CA ASP A 4 -1.92 7.54 -20.69
C ASP A 4 -0.42 7.52 -21.06
N GLU A 5 -0.04 8.09 -22.20
CA GLU A 5 1.35 8.30 -22.59
C GLU A 5 2.09 9.21 -21.61
N GLN A 6 1.47 10.33 -21.20
CA GLN A 6 2.07 11.25 -20.23
C GLN A 6 2.31 10.58 -18.87
N LEU A 7 1.36 9.75 -18.42
CA LEU A 7 1.53 8.98 -17.18
C LEU A 7 2.60 7.89 -17.30
N LYS A 8 2.70 7.24 -18.47
CA LYS A 8 3.76 6.25 -18.76
C LYS A 8 5.14 6.91 -18.76
N GLU A 9 5.28 8.04 -19.46
CA GLU A 9 6.51 8.82 -19.54
C GLU A 9 6.94 9.30 -18.14
N PHE A 10 6.03 9.93 -17.39
CA PHE A 10 6.29 10.34 -16.01
C PHE A 10 6.74 9.17 -15.12
N SER A 11 6.11 8.00 -15.25
CA SER A 11 6.48 6.82 -14.48
C SER A 11 7.90 6.34 -14.82
N TRP A 12 8.25 6.33 -16.10
CA TRP A 12 9.59 6.00 -16.57
C TRP A 12 10.65 6.99 -16.10
N GLU A 13 10.43 8.30 -16.27
CA GLU A 13 11.33 9.35 -15.78
C GLU A 13 11.56 9.22 -14.28
N ARG A 14 10.49 9.00 -13.51
CA ARG A 14 10.56 8.81 -12.06
C ARG A 14 11.43 7.62 -11.70
N LEU A 15 11.23 6.47 -12.34
CA LEU A 15 12.02 5.26 -12.07
C LEU A 15 13.50 5.43 -12.49
N ASN A 16 13.74 6.05 -13.64
CA ASN A 16 15.10 6.32 -14.15
C ASN A 16 15.85 7.34 -13.27
N SER A 17 15.13 8.24 -12.60
CA SER A 17 15.71 9.14 -11.58
C SER A 17 16.06 8.45 -10.25
N GLY A 18 15.88 7.14 -10.16
CA GLY A 18 16.15 6.34 -8.95
C GLY A 18 15.05 6.42 -7.88
N LYS A 19 13.93 7.09 -8.18
CA LYS A 19 12.77 7.17 -7.29
C LYS A 19 11.86 5.95 -7.49
N VAL A 20 10.99 5.73 -6.51
CA VAL A 20 9.96 4.69 -6.54
C VAL A 20 8.57 5.27 -6.82
N ILE A 21 7.66 4.42 -7.27
CA ILE A 21 6.23 4.75 -7.40
C ILE A 21 5.54 4.31 -6.10
N PRO A 22 5.03 5.25 -5.27
CA PRO A 22 4.41 4.91 -3.98
C PRO A 22 3.23 3.96 -4.14
N GLY A 23 3.11 2.98 -3.25
CA GLY A 23 2.03 2.00 -3.26
C GLY A 23 2.24 0.81 -4.20
N TYR A 24 3.31 0.78 -5.00
CA TYR A 24 3.67 -0.31 -5.91
C TYR A 24 5.01 -0.96 -5.54
N GLY A 25 5.23 -2.22 -5.95
CA GLY A 25 6.53 -2.88 -5.80
C GLY A 25 6.67 -3.73 -4.53
N HIS A 26 5.71 -4.63 -4.28
CA HIS A 26 5.70 -5.43 -3.05
C HIS A 26 6.67 -6.63 -3.11
N ALA A 27 7.37 -6.91 -2.01
CA ALA A 27 8.28 -8.07 -1.93
C ALA A 27 7.59 -9.46 -1.96
N VAL A 28 6.26 -9.51 -1.78
CA VAL A 28 5.51 -10.74 -1.47
C VAL A 28 4.29 -10.94 -2.38
N LEU A 29 3.48 -9.91 -2.59
CA LEU A 29 2.22 -10.03 -3.35
C LEU A 29 2.49 -10.34 -4.83
N ARG A 30 1.94 -11.46 -5.34
CA ARG A 30 2.11 -11.89 -6.74
C ARG A 30 0.96 -11.47 -7.67
N CYS A 31 -0.09 -10.91 -7.09
CA CYS A 31 -1.27 -10.36 -7.76
C CYS A 31 -1.67 -9.05 -7.04
N PRO A 32 -2.58 -8.25 -7.61
CA PRO A 32 -3.15 -7.11 -6.91
C PRO A 32 -3.70 -7.50 -5.54
N ASP A 33 -3.40 -6.66 -4.53
CA ASP A 33 -3.95 -6.83 -3.18
C ASP A 33 -5.49 -6.84 -3.24
N PRO A 34 -6.19 -7.87 -2.73
CA PRO A 34 -7.65 -7.89 -2.73
C PRO A 34 -8.27 -6.67 -2.05
N ARG A 35 -7.59 -6.07 -1.07
CA ARG A 35 -8.03 -4.84 -0.39
C ARG A 35 -7.95 -3.62 -1.31
N PHE A 36 -6.92 -3.56 -2.15
CA PHE A 36 -6.82 -2.54 -3.19
C PHE A 36 -7.96 -2.71 -4.20
N THR A 37 -8.20 -3.94 -4.68
CA THR A 37 -9.28 -4.24 -5.61
C THR A 37 -10.65 -3.85 -5.06
N ALA A 38 -10.91 -4.10 -3.77
CA ALA A 38 -12.14 -3.69 -3.12
C ALA A 38 -12.34 -2.16 -3.15
N PHE A 39 -11.30 -1.37 -2.84
CA PHE A 39 -11.36 0.09 -2.91
C PHE A 39 -11.47 0.62 -4.33
N MET A 40 -10.79 0.00 -5.28
CA MET A 40 -10.93 0.36 -6.69
C MET A 40 -12.34 0.11 -7.21
N ASN A 41 -12.95 -1.02 -6.86
CA ASN A 41 -14.33 -1.32 -7.26
C ASN A 41 -15.32 -0.34 -6.63
N PHE A 42 -15.20 -0.07 -5.32
CA PHE A 42 -16.01 0.93 -4.64
C PHE A 42 -15.89 2.32 -5.29
N GLY A 43 -14.67 2.75 -5.56
CA GLY A 43 -14.43 4.03 -6.22
C GLY A 43 -15.01 4.08 -7.63
N LYS A 44 -14.82 3.05 -8.45
CA LYS A 44 -15.39 2.97 -9.81
C LYS A 44 -16.93 2.99 -9.81
N GLU A 45 -17.56 2.46 -8.77
CA GLU A 45 -19.02 2.44 -8.65
C GLU A 45 -19.61 3.76 -8.14
N HIS A 46 -18.95 4.42 -7.18
CA HIS A 46 -19.54 5.54 -6.43
C HIS A 46 -18.88 6.90 -6.66
N ILE A 47 -17.62 6.94 -7.10
CA ILE A 47 -16.89 8.18 -7.33
C ILE A 47 -17.03 8.55 -8.81
N LYS A 48 -17.65 9.69 -9.08
CA LYS A 48 -17.77 10.28 -10.42
C LYS A 48 -17.08 11.64 -10.42
N GLU A 49 -16.50 12.02 -11.55
CA GLU A 49 -15.91 13.35 -11.77
C GLU A 49 -14.82 13.72 -10.74
N SER A 50 -13.87 12.80 -10.50
CA SER A 50 -12.79 13.03 -9.53
C SER A 50 -11.42 12.90 -10.18
N ASP A 51 -10.78 14.04 -10.43
CA ASP A 51 -9.43 14.09 -11.00
C ASP A 51 -8.42 13.22 -10.24
N VAL A 52 -8.53 13.16 -8.91
CA VAL A 52 -7.59 12.40 -8.06
C VAL A 52 -7.83 10.90 -8.19
N PHE A 53 -9.09 10.45 -8.10
CA PHE A 53 -9.40 9.03 -8.21
C PHE A 53 -9.14 8.50 -9.63
N ASP A 54 -9.46 9.30 -10.65
CA ASP A 54 -9.25 8.94 -12.04
C ASP A 54 -7.76 8.78 -12.37
N VAL A 55 -6.88 9.64 -11.82
CA VAL A 55 -5.42 9.44 -11.93
C VAL A 55 -4.99 8.14 -11.25
N VAL A 56 -5.49 7.83 -10.06
CA VAL A 56 -5.18 6.55 -9.37
C VAL A 56 -5.65 5.36 -10.21
N SER A 57 -6.83 5.43 -10.81
CA SER A 57 -7.35 4.37 -11.69
C SER A 57 -6.46 4.17 -12.91
N LYS A 58 -6.05 5.25 -13.59
CA LYS A 58 -5.14 5.15 -14.74
C LYS A 58 -3.77 4.61 -14.37
N LEU A 59 -3.22 5.05 -13.22
CA LEU A 59 -1.94 4.53 -12.73
C LEU A 59 -2.00 3.02 -12.49
N PHE A 60 -3.13 2.49 -12.04
CA PHE A 60 -3.31 1.04 -11.88
C PHE A 60 -3.18 0.28 -13.19
N ASP A 61 -3.71 0.83 -14.28
CA ASP A 61 -3.66 0.19 -15.59
C ASP A 61 -2.25 0.29 -16.24
N ILE A 62 -1.51 1.37 -15.96
CA ILE A 62 -0.23 1.68 -16.63
C ILE A 62 1.00 1.20 -15.84
N VAL A 63 1.06 1.50 -14.55
CA VAL A 63 2.27 1.32 -13.73
C VAL A 63 2.74 -0.13 -13.65
N PRO A 64 1.85 -1.15 -13.53
CA PRO A 64 2.31 -2.53 -13.43
C PRO A 64 3.15 -2.97 -14.64
N ASP A 65 2.79 -2.55 -15.85
CA ASP A 65 3.54 -2.91 -17.05
C ASP A 65 4.84 -2.13 -17.16
N VAL A 66 4.85 -0.85 -16.80
CA VAL A 66 6.10 -0.06 -16.69
C VAL A 66 7.08 -0.70 -15.70
N LEU A 67 6.60 -1.16 -14.55
CA LEU A 67 7.44 -1.81 -13.54
C LEU A 67 7.99 -3.17 -14.00
N LYS A 68 7.21 -3.92 -14.80
CA LYS A 68 7.68 -5.16 -15.43
C LYS A 68 8.76 -4.86 -16.47
N GLU A 69 8.52 -3.89 -17.36
CA GLU A 69 9.47 -3.47 -18.40
C GLU A 69 10.79 -2.95 -17.79
N HIS A 70 10.71 -2.17 -16.71
CA HIS A 70 11.89 -1.64 -16.01
C HIS A 70 12.71 -2.73 -15.26
N GLY A 71 12.13 -3.90 -14.98
CA GLY A 71 12.85 -5.10 -14.55
C GLY A 71 13.41 -5.13 -13.12
N LYS A 72 13.35 -4.03 -12.34
CA LYS A 72 13.80 -4.02 -10.94
C LYS A 72 12.76 -4.51 -9.93
N ALA A 73 11.47 -4.37 -10.24
CA ALA A 73 10.40 -4.73 -9.31
C ALA A 73 10.12 -6.23 -9.37
N ARG A 74 10.27 -6.93 -8.24
CA ARG A 74 9.95 -8.37 -8.16
C ARG A 74 8.48 -8.65 -8.42
N ASN A 75 7.60 -7.84 -7.83
CA ASN A 75 6.17 -7.87 -8.11
C ASN A 75 5.66 -6.45 -8.35
N PRO A 76 5.01 -6.17 -9.49
CA PRO A 76 4.66 -4.82 -9.91
C PRO A 76 3.31 -4.35 -9.37
N TRP A 77 2.67 -5.10 -8.48
CA TRP A 77 1.29 -4.89 -8.09
C TRP A 77 1.13 -3.90 -6.93
N PRO A 78 0.00 -3.16 -6.90
CA PRO A 78 -0.28 -2.22 -5.83
C PRO A 78 -0.78 -2.90 -4.54
N ASN A 79 -0.70 -2.16 -3.44
CA ASN A 79 -1.32 -2.49 -2.16
C ASN A 79 -2.49 -1.55 -1.83
N VAL A 80 -3.21 -1.83 -0.73
CA VAL A 80 -4.36 -1.02 -0.26
C VAL A 80 -4.10 0.49 -0.17
N ASP A 81 -2.87 0.90 0.16
CA ASP A 81 -2.52 2.30 0.39
C ASP A 81 -2.44 3.11 -0.91
N ALA A 82 -2.34 2.44 -2.06
CA ALA A 82 -2.35 3.07 -3.37
C ALA A 82 -3.73 3.63 -3.77
N ALA A 83 -4.82 3.15 -3.15
CA ALA A 83 -6.19 3.59 -3.47
C ALA A 83 -6.86 4.35 -2.32
N SER A 84 -6.66 3.93 -1.07
CA SER A 84 -7.42 4.44 0.10
C SER A 84 -7.44 5.96 0.21
N GLY A 85 -6.32 6.61 -0.08
CA GLY A 85 -6.18 8.07 0.05
C GLY A 85 -7.05 8.86 -0.93
N SER A 86 -7.25 8.38 -2.17
CA SER A 86 -8.07 9.08 -3.16
C SER A 86 -9.56 9.00 -2.81
N LEU A 87 -10.00 7.87 -2.24
CA LEU A 87 -11.37 7.72 -1.73
C LEU A 87 -11.63 8.71 -0.59
N LEU A 88 -10.78 8.74 0.44
CA LEU A 88 -10.93 9.66 1.57
C LEU A 88 -10.92 11.14 1.12
N TYR A 89 -10.01 11.46 0.21
CA TYR A 89 -9.89 12.82 -0.33
C TYR A 89 -11.14 13.26 -1.08
N HIS A 90 -11.74 12.37 -1.88
CA HIS A 90 -12.97 12.65 -2.63
C HIS A 90 -14.13 13.01 -1.70
N TYR A 91 -14.30 12.26 -0.60
CA TYR A 91 -15.36 12.51 0.39
C TYR A 91 -15.04 13.61 1.42
N GLY A 92 -13.97 14.39 1.20
CA GLY A 92 -13.70 15.61 1.96
C GLY A 92 -12.80 15.44 3.17
N ILE A 93 -12.29 14.24 3.46
CA ILE A 93 -11.26 14.05 4.50
C ILE A 93 -9.91 14.35 3.84
N LYS A 94 -9.42 15.59 3.97
CA LYS A 94 -8.21 16.08 3.27
C LYS A 94 -7.01 16.27 4.19
N GLU A 95 -7.20 16.05 5.49
CA GLU A 95 -6.18 16.13 6.52
C GLU A 95 -5.32 14.87 6.49
N PHE A 96 -4.31 14.83 5.61
CA PHE A 96 -3.47 13.63 5.43
C PHE A 96 -2.83 13.11 6.71
N GLN A 97 -2.51 13.98 7.66
CA GLN A 97 -1.98 13.60 8.97
C GLN A 97 -2.99 12.79 9.82
N PHE A 98 -4.29 12.94 9.54
CA PHE A 98 -5.37 12.23 10.23
C PHE A 98 -5.60 10.80 9.70
N TYR A 99 -5.10 10.46 8.51
CA TYR A 99 -5.35 9.15 7.90
C TYR A 99 -4.86 7.98 8.77
N THR A 100 -3.76 8.16 9.49
CA THR A 100 -3.22 7.15 10.43
C THR A 100 -4.18 6.89 11.60
N VAL A 101 -5.01 7.86 11.99
CA VAL A 101 -6.03 7.67 13.04
C VAL A 101 -7.09 6.69 12.54
N LEU A 102 -7.60 6.87 11.31
CA LEU A 102 -8.57 5.96 10.70
C LEU A 102 -7.98 4.54 10.56
N PHE A 103 -6.72 4.44 10.15
CA PHE A 103 -6.03 3.15 10.09
C PHE A 103 -5.93 2.49 11.48
N SER A 104 -5.57 3.26 12.52
CA SER A 104 -5.45 2.76 13.89
C SER A 104 -6.79 2.27 14.45
N MET A 105 -7.88 2.99 14.17
CA MET A 105 -9.23 2.58 14.52
C MET A 105 -9.59 1.23 13.89
N SER A 106 -9.39 1.08 12.58
CA SER A 106 -9.63 -0.19 11.87
C SER A 106 -8.78 -1.33 12.43
N ARG A 107 -7.49 -1.08 12.66
CA ARG A 107 -6.54 -2.10 13.15
C ARG A 107 -6.83 -2.55 14.58
N SER A 108 -7.44 -1.71 15.40
CA SER A 108 -7.79 -2.05 16.78
C SER A 108 -8.66 -3.30 16.88
N LEU A 109 -9.58 -3.52 15.92
CA LEU A 109 -10.45 -4.69 15.87
C LEU A 109 -9.66 -6.00 15.86
N GLY A 110 -8.65 -6.11 14.99
CA GLY A 110 -7.81 -7.30 14.89
C GLY A 110 -6.89 -7.48 16.10
N ILE A 111 -6.26 -6.40 16.56
CA ILE A 111 -5.34 -6.45 17.71
C ILE A 111 -6.07 -6.88 18.98
N VAL A 112 -7.21 -6.25 19.29
CA VAL A 112 -7.98 -6.57 20.50
C VAL A 112 -8.52 -7.99 20.43
N SER A 113 -9.02 -8.44 19.27
CA SER A 113 -9.47 -9.83 19.09
C SER A 113 -8.34 -10.83 19.39
N GLN A 114 -7.15 -10.60 18.82
CA GLN A 114 -5.99 -11.45 19.08
C GLN A 114 -5.53 -11.39 20.54
N MET A 115 -5.62 -10.23 21.20
CA MET A 115 -5.27 -10.08 22.62
C MET A 115 -6.19 -10.90 23.53
N VAL A 116 -7.50 -10.88 23.27
CA VAL A 116 -8.47 -11.70 24.01
C VAL A 116 -8.13 -13.18 23.87
N LEU A 117 -7.89 -13.65 22.64
CA LEU A 117 -7.51 -15.04 22.38
C LEU A 117 -6.18 -15.42 23.04
N ALA A 118 -5.19 -14.53 23.01
CA ALA A 118 -3.89 -14.77 23.63
C ALA A 118 -3.99 -14.95 25.16
N ARG A 119 -4.95 -14.26 25.80
CA ARG A 119 -5.25 -14.45 27.22
C ARG A 119 -6.02 -15.73 27.47
N ALA A 120 -7.04 -16.02 26.67
CA ALA A 120 -7.80 -17.26 26.77
C ALA A 120 -6.93 -18.52 26.61
N MET A 121 -5.94 -18.48 25.71
CA MET A 121 -4.98 -19.56 25.49
C MET A 121 -3.81 -19.59 26.49
N GLY A 122 -3.76 -18.65 27.44
CA GLY A 122 -2.65 -18.58 28.41
C GLY A 122 -1.27 -18.37 27.77
N MET A 123 -1.18 -17.65 26.65
CA MET A 123 0.09 -17.47 25.94
C MET A 123 1.13 -16.80 26.86
N PRO A 124 2.37 -17.34 26.93
CA PRO A 124 3.42 -16.85 27.82
C PRO A 124 4.00 -15.51 27.33
N LEU A 125 4.85 -14.91 28.16
CA LEU A 125 5.60 -13.70 27.80
C LEU A 125 6.51 -13.94 26.59
N THR A 126 6.36 -13.13 25.54
CA THR A 126 7.30 -13.12 24.41
C THR A 126 8.61 -12.45 24.84
N ARG A 127 9.69 -13.24 24.95
CA ARG A 127 11.01 -12.76 25.39
C ARG A 127 12.14 -13.23 24.45
N PRO A 128 12.31 -12.59 23.28
CA PRO A 128 13.40 -12.93 22.35
C PRO A 128 14.76 -12.56 22.96
N LYS A 129 15.81 -13.32 22.63
CA LYS A 129 17.19 -12.98 23.01
C LYS A 129 17.82 -12.08 21.95
N SER A 130 18.30 -10.92 22.37
CA SER A 130 19.13 -10.04 21.53
C SER A 130 20.60 -10.40 21.66
N LEU A 131 21.36 -10.27 20.58
CA LEU A 131 22.81 -10.40 20.57
C LEU A 131 23.44 -9.12 20.03
N THR A 132 24.57 -8.72 20.61
CA THR A 132 25.39 -7.66 20.03
C THR A 132 26.16 -8.21 18.83
N TYR A 133 26.65 -7.33 17.96
CA TYR A 133 27.49 -7.73 16.84
C TYR A 133 28.76 -8.49 17.28
N LYS A 134 29.35 -8.11 18.41
CA LYS A 134 30.51 -8.82 18.99
C LYS A 134 30.14 -10.25 19.40
N ALA A 135 29.02 -10.42 20.12
CA ALA A 135 28.55 -11.74 20.52
C ALA A 135 28.19 -12.63 19.31
N LEU A 136 27.67 -12.04 18.23
CA LEU A 136 27.41 -12.75 16.97
C LEU A 136 28.68 -13.21 16.25
N LYS A 137 29.81 -12.49 16.40
CA LYS A 137 31.10 -12.89 15.82
C LYS A 137 31.79 -14.03 16.57
N GLU A 138 31.45 -14.18 17.84
CA GLU A 138 32.04 -15.17 18.75
C GLU A 138 31.22 -16.48 18.80
N LEU A 139 30.06 -16.51 18.13
CA LEU A 139 29.21 -17.69 17.90
C LEU A 139 29.70 -18.50 16.70
#